data_AF-A0A653P512-F1
#
_entry.id   AF-A0A653P512-F1
#
_cell.length_a   1.000
_cell.length_b   1.000
_cell.length_c   1.000
_cell.angle_alpha   90.00
_cell.angle_beta   90.00
_cell.angle_gamma   90.00
#
_symmetry.space_group_name_H-M   'P 1'
#
loop_
_entity.id
_entity.type
_entity.pdbx_description
1 polymer ?
#
loop_
_entity_poly.entity_id
_entity_poly.type
_entity_poly.pdbx_seq_one_letter_code
_entity_poly.pdbx_strand_id
1 'polypeptide(L)'
;MPGLVGRVVAAPILFDAFARIGLDPHPFVQPPGTIAASSATLPPPLRHLRQDVPKTVAALAIPGLKLAFPPEGAKIDLSASAVDGSPQLNLKVSGGVAPFTWLVDGAPVMSAVKRREAAWQPPGKGFVRISVIDAAGASESVSVRLQ
;
A
#
# COMPACT_ATOMS: atom_id res chain seq x y z
N MET A 1 -6.85 -6.46 11.60
CA MET A 1 -7.75 -7.44 10.95
C MET A 1 -7.14 -8.00 9.67
N PRO A 2 -6.48 -9.18 9.71
CA PRO A 2 -6.26 -9.95 8.49
C PRO A 2 -7.63 -10.41 7.96
N GLY A 3 -7.96 -10.16 6.69
CA GLY A 3 -9.09 -10.84 6.03
C GLY A 3 -10.19 -9.98 5.42
N LEU A 4 -10.28 -8.67 5.69
CA LEU A 4 -11.20 -7.77 4.96
C LEU A 4 -10.52 -7.26 3.69
N VAL A 5 -10.52 -8.09 2.64
CA VAL A 5 -10.09 -7.65 1.31
C VAL A 5 -11.31 -7.07 0.59
N GLY A 6 -11.19 -5.88 -0.01
CA GLY A 6 -12.31 -5.21 -0.68
C GLY A 6 -13.04 -6.08 -1.71
N ARG A 7 -12.33 -7.05 -2.32
CA ARG A 7 -12.94 -8.06 -3.20
C ARG A 7 -14.01 -8.92 -2.52
N VAL A 8 -13.81 -9.29 -1.25
CA VAL A 8 -14.73 -10.20 -0.53
C VAL A 8 -15.95 -9.43 -0.02
N VAL A 9 -15.75 -8.19 0.40
CA VAL A 9 -16.75 -7.42 1.15
C VAL A 9 -17.50 -6.43 0.27
N ALA A 10 -16.79 -5.70 -0.59
CA ALA A 10 -17.37 -4.61 -1.38
C ALA A 10 -17.76 -5.03 -2.79
N ALA A 11 -17.04 -5.98 -3.41
CA ALA A 11 -17.34 -6.38 -4.79
C ALA A 11 -18.77 -6.92 -5.00
N PRO A 12 -19.35 -7.74 -4.09
CA PRO A 12 -20.73 -8.19 -4.24
C PRO A 12 -21.73 -7.03 -4.33
N ILE A 13 -21.56 -6.01 -3.47
CA ILE A 13 -22.44 -4.83 -3.44
C ILE A 13 -22.32 -4.03 -4.75
N LEU A 14 -21.10 -3.90 -5.29
CA LEU A 14 -20.89 -3.24 -6.58
C LEU A 14 -21.51 -4.03 -7.74
N PHE A 15 -21.42 -5.36 -7.74
CA PHE A 15 -22.07 -6.19 -8.77
C PHE A 15 -23.59 -6.08 -8.71
N ASP A 16 -24.19 -6.10 -7.51
CA ASP A 16 -25.63 -5.90 -7.34
C ASP A 16 -26.08 -4.52 -7.82
N ALA A 17 -25.30 -3.47 -7.53
CA ALA A 17 -25.58 -2.13 -8.00
C ALA A 17 -25.51 -2.05 -9.54
N PHE A 18 -24.47 -2.61 -10.16
CA PHE A 18 -24.32 -2.63 -11.62
C PHE A 18 -25.41 -3.46 -12.31
N ALA A 19 -25.83 -4.59 -11.73
CA ALA A 19 -26.94 -5.39 -12.25
C ALA A 19 -28.27 -4.62 -12.26
N ARG A 20 -28.49 -3.73 -11.28
CA ARG A 20 -29.72 -2.90 -11.19
C ARG A 20 -29.74 -1.72 -12.15
N ILE A 21 -28.59 -1.26 -12.64
CA ILE A 21 -28.51 -0.14 -13.60
C ILE A 21 -28.95 -0.60 -15.01
N GLY A 22 -29.01 -1.92 -15.26
CA GLY A 22 -29.55 -2.46 -16.52
C GLY A 22 -28.66 -2.25 -17.73
N LEU A 23 -27.35 -2.04 -17.52
CA LEU A 23 -26.37 -2.00 -18.61
C LEU A 23 -26.09 -3.42 -19.08
N ASP A 24 -26.34 -3.70 -20.35
CA ASP A 24 -25.92 -4.96 -20.95
C ASP A 24 -24.38 -5.02 -21.01
N PRO A 25 -23.75 -6.06 -20.45
CA PRO A 25 -22.31 -6.25 -20.56
C PRO A 25 -21.95 -6.51 -22.03
N HIS A 26 -21.39 -5.52 -22.69
CA HIS A 26 -20.88 -5.68 -24.05
C HIS A 26 -19.41 -6.11 -24.00
N PRO A 27 -19.01 -7.16 -24.75
CA PRO A 27 -17.62 -7.57 -24.79
C PRO A 27 -16.75 -6.46 -25.40
N PHE A 28 -15.69 -6.09 -24.69
CA PHE A 28 -14.71 -5.14 -25.19
C PHE A 28 -13.85 -5.79 -26.30
N VAL A 29 -13.59 -5.04 -27.37
CA VAL A 29 -12.64 -5.45 -28.40
C VAL A 29 -11.25 -5.54 -27.79
N GLN A 30 -10.62 -6.71 -27.89
CA GLN A 30 -9.27 -6.89 -27.35
C GLN A 30 -8.24 -6.17 -28.24
N PRO A 31 -7.35 -5.35 -27.65
CA PRO A 31 -6.24 -4.76 -28.39
C PRO A 31 -5.31 -5.83 -29.01
N PRO A 32 -4.61 -5.52 -30.10
CA PRO A 32 -3.59 -6.40 -30.64
C PRO A 32 -2.50 -6.67 -29.60
N GLY A 33 -2.09 -7.94 -29.48
CA GLY A 33 -1.12 -8.39 -28.47
C GLY A 33 -1.71 -8.78 -27.12
N THR A 34 -3.04 -8.85 -26.98
CA THR A 34 -3.68 -9.33 -25.74
C THR A 34 -3.39 -10.83 -25.53
N ILE A 35 -2.92 -11.19 -24.34
CA ILE A 35 -2.73 -12.59 -23.93
C ILE A 35 -3.97 -13.04 -23.17
N ALA A 36 -4.88 -13.76 -23.82
CA ALA A 36 -6.04 -14.38 -23.18
C ALA A 36 -5.61 -15.72 -22.55
N ALA A 37 -5.15 -15.69 -21.29
CA ALA A 37 -4.64 -16.87 -20.58
C ALA A 37 -5.11 -16.92 -19.12
N SER A 38 -5.23 -18.14 -18.59
CA SER A 38 -5.35 -18.36 -17.15
C SER A 38 -3.95 -18.39 -16.52
N SER A 39 -3.85 -18.34 -15.19
CA SER A 39 -2.56 -18.46 -14.49
C SER A 39 -1.75 -19.71 -14.89
N ALA A 40 -2.42 -20.79 -15.30
CA ALA A 40 -1.79 -22.01 -15.77
C ALA A 40 -1.22 -21.91 -17.20
N THR A 41 -1.88 -21.17 -18.09
CA THR A 41 -1.50 -21.05 -19.51
C THR A 41 -0.64 -19.83 -19.82
N LEU A 42 -0.44 -18.93 -18.84
CA LEU A 42 0.51 -17.83 -18.96
C LEU A 42 1.95 -18.35 -19.17
N PRO A 43 2.81 -17.65 -19.93
CA PRO A 43 4.22 -17.96 -20.00
C PRO A 43 4.85 -17.97 -18.60
N PRO A 44 5.84 -18.85 -18.31
CA PRO A 44 6.49 -18.95 -17.01
C PRO A 44 6.85 -17.62 -16.33
N PRO A 45 7.38 -16.59 -17.02
CA PRO A 45 7.68 -15.30 -16.39
C PRO A 45 6.46 -14.51 -15.90
N LEU A 46 5.25 -14.83 -16.37
CA LEU A 46 3.99 -14.12 -16.06
C LEU A 46 3.06 -14.93 -15.14
N ARG A 47 3.38 -16.20 -14.81
CA ARG A 47 2.55 -17.05 -13.95
C ARG A 47 2.49 -16.60 -12.49
N HIS A 48 3.54 -15.91 -12.03
CA HIS A 48 3.68 -15.49 -10.64
C HIS A 48 3.93 -13.99 -10.55
N LEU A 49 3.05 -13.27 -9.84
CA LEU A 49 3.26 -11.88 -9.48
C LEU A 49 4.31 -11.82 -8.37
N ARG A 50 5.54 -11.46 -8.72
CA ARG A 50 6.56 -11.11 -7.71
C ARG A 50 6.30 -9.69 -7.28
N GLN A 51 6.12 -9.46 -5.97
CA GLN A 51 5.82 -8.14 -5.42
C GLN A 51 6.96 -7.13 -5.60
N ASP A 52 8.18 -7.57 -5.93
CA ASP A 52 9.37 -6.74 -5.72
C ASP A 52 10.19 -6.33 -6.95
N VAL A 53 9.92 -6.78 -8.20
CA VAL A 53 10.73 -6.29 -9.35
C VAL A 53 9.99 -6.37 -10.71
N PRO A 54 9.78 -5.26 -11.44
CA PRO A 54 9.43 -5.28 -12.87
C PRO A 54 10.54 -5.92 -13.72
N LYS A 55 10.24 -6.47 -14.90
CA LYS A 55 11.24 -7.09 -15.80
C LYS A 55 11.68 -6.16 -16.93
N THR A 56 12.07 -4.93 -16.59
CA THR A 56 12.58 -3.94 -17.55
C THR A 56 13.97 -3.48 -17.13
N VAL A 57 14.77 -2.92 -18.06
CA VAL A 57 16.13 -2.42 -17.74
C VAL A 57 16.07 -1.33 -16.65
N ALA A 58 15.00 -0.53 -16.61
CA ALA A 58 14.71 0.43 -15.54
C ALA A 58 14.48 -0.22 -14.17
N ALA A 59 14.12 -1.51 -14.11
CA ALA A 59 13.88 -2.24 -12.88
C ALA A 59 15.15 -2.75 -12.18
N LEU A 60 16.33 -2.57 -12.81
CA LEU A 60 17.62 -2.76 -12.15
C LEU A 60 17.95 -1.60 -11.20
N ALA A 61 17.33 -0.44 -11.38
CA ALA A 61 17.48 0.67 -10.46
C ALA A 61 16.61 0.42 -9.22
N ILE A 62 17.20 0.55 -8.04
CA ILE A 62 16.43 0.59 -6.78
C ILE A 62 15.53 1.83 -6.88
N PRO A 63 14.19 1.69 -6.88
CA PRO A 63 13.32 2.85 -6.93
C PRO A 63 13.59 3.73 -5.71
N GLY A 64 13.55 5.06 -5.90
CA GLY A 64 13.76 6.01 -4.81
C GLY A 64 12.83 5.74 -3.63
N LEU A 65 13.29 6.06 -2.43
CA LEU A 65 12.49 5.97 -1.21
C LEU A 65 11.19 6.75 -1.40
N LYS A 66 10.06 6.05 -1.26
CA LYS A 66 8.71 6.62 -1.29
C LYS A 66 7.87 6.15 -0.09
N LEU A 67 7.29 7.06 0.68
CA LEU A 67 6.37 6.79 1.79
C LEU A 67 4.98 6.57 1.17
N ALA A 68 4.67 5.29 0.97
CA ALA A 68 3.47 4.86 0.27
C ALA A 68 2.20 4.99 1.13
N PHE A 69 2.34 4.87 2.45
CA PHE A 69 1.24 5.10 3.37
C PHE A 69 1.75 5.55 4.76
N PRO A 70 1.10 6.54 5.40
CA PRO A 70 -0.03 7.31 4.87
C PRO A 70 0.38 8.32 3.79
N PRO A 71 -0.51 8.69 2.85
CA PRO A 71 -0.21 9.75 1.88
C PRO A 71 -0.23 11.13 2.53
N GLU A 72 0.37 12.11 1.87
CA GLU A 72 0.38 13.51 2.30
C GLU A 72 -1.04 14.03 2.55
N GLY A 73 -1.25 14.68 3.69
CA GLY A 73 -2.52 15.28 4.07
C GLY A 73 -3.61 14.28 4.47
N ALA A 74 -3.28 12.99 4.66
CA ALA A 74 -4.27 12.00 5.04
C ALA A 74 -4.95 12.36 6.38
N LYS A 75 -6.26 12.08 6.45
CA LYS A 75 -7.06 12.20 7.66
C LYS A 75 -7.38 10.80 8.16
N ILE A 76 -6.86 10.43 9.32
CA ILE A 76 -6.92 9.07 9.85
C ILE A 76 -7.80 9.07 11.08
N ASP A 77 -8.89 8.31 11.03
CA ASP A 77 -9.74 8.07 12.17
C ASP A 77 -9.13 6.96 13.04
N LEU A 78 -8.72 7.32 14.26
CA LEU A 78 -8.09 6.41 15.20
C LEU A 78 -9.09 5.41 15.80
N SER A 79 -10.38 5.75 15.85
CA SER A 79 -11.43 4.86 16.35
C SER A 79 -11.73 3.72 15.36
N ALA A 80 -11.72 4.03 14.06
CA ALA A 80 -11.87 3.05 13.00
C ALA A 80 -10.62 2.18 12.79
N SER A 81 -9.45 2.66 13.25
CA SER A 81 -8.16 1.97 13.10
C SER A 81 -7.74 1.19 14.36
N ALA A 82 -8.64 1.04 15.34
CA ALA A 82 -8.35 0.34 16.58
C ALA A 82 -8.31 -1.19 16.38
N VAL A 83 -7.25 -1.82 16.90
CA VAL A 83 -7.14 -3.28 17.05
C VAL A 83 -7.11 -3.56 18.56
N ASP A 84 -8.01 -4.41 19.05
CA ASP A 84 -8.16 -4.72 20.48
C ASP A 84 -8.30 -3.48 21.38
N GLY A 85 -8.99 -2.45 20.88
CA GLY A 85 -9.23 -1.20 21.59
C GLY A 85 -8.05 -0.21 21.60
N SER A 86 -6.92 -0.57 20.98
CA SER A 86 -5.74 0.30 20.85
C SER A 86 -5.61 0.84 19.42
N PRO A 87 -5.46 2.16 19.22
CA PRO A 87 -5.31 2.74 17.88
C PRO A 87 -3.99 2.28 17.26
N GLN A 88 -4.04 1.71 16.06
CA GLN A 88 -2.86 1.23 15.34
C GLN A 88 -2.83 1.80 13.92
N LEU A 89 -1.75 2.51 13.59
CA LEU A 89 -1.51 3.07 12.27
C LEU A 89 -0.43 2.26 11.55
N ASN A 90 -0.79 1.69 10.40
CA ASN A 90 0.17 1.07 9.51
C ASN A 90 0.99 2.14 8.79
N LEU A 91 2.27 1.87 8.61
CA LEU A 91 3.23 2.69 7.87
C LEU A 91 3.84 1.83 6.77
N LYS A 92 3.94 2.38 5.55
CA LYS A 92 4.44 1.63 4.40
C LYS A 92 5.38 2.47 3.55
N VAL A 93 6.50 1.88 3.18
CA VAL A 93 7.42 2.41 2.16
C VAL A 93 7.40 1.56 0.89
N SER A 94 7.74 2.21 -0.21
CA SER A 94 8.06 1.62 -1.50
C SER A 94 9.44 2.13 -1.93
N GLY A 95 10.24 1.28 -2.57
CA GLY A 95 11.63 1.62 -2.90
C GLY A 95 12.53 1.77 -1.68
N GLY A 96 13.66 2.46 -1.87
CA GLY A 96 14.69 2.70 -0.87
C GLY A 96 15.51 1.46 -0.49
N VAL A 97 16.52 1.68 0.35
CA VAL A 97 17.46 0.65 0.82
C VAL A 97 17.21 0.32 2.29
N ALA A 98 16.81 -0.92 2.58
CA ALA A 98 16.66 -1.38 3.95
C ALA A 98 18.01 -1.40 4.71
N PRO A 99 18.03 -1.25 6.05
CA PRO A 99 16.88 -1.06 6.94
C PRO A 99 16.29 0.37 6.93
N PHE A 100 15.03 0.48 7.35
CA PHE A 100 14.26 1.72 7.43
C PHE A 100 14.10 2.16 8.88
N THR A 101 14.36 3.45 9.14
CA THR A 101 14.14 4.10 10.42
C THR A 101 12.93 5.01 10.31
N TRP A 102 11.91 4.75 11.13
CA TRP A 102 10.68 5.54 11.14
C TRP A 102 10.72 6.57 12.25
N LEU A 103 10.32 7.80 11.91
CA LEU A 103 10.25 8.92 12.83
C LEU A 103 8.85 9.52 12.84
N VAL A 104 8.42 9.98 14.01
CA VAL A 104 7.23 10.81 14.17
C VAL A 104 7.66 12.07 14.90
N ASP A 105 7.37 13.22 14.31
CA ASP A 105 7.76 14.54 14.82
C ASP A 105 9.26 14.63 15.15
N GLY A 106 10.08 13.96 14.34
CA GLY A 106 11.54 13.92 14.48
C GLY A 106 12.07 12.90 15.49
N ALA A 107 11.21 12.24 16.26
CA ALA A 107 11.60 11.20 17.21
C ALA A 107 11.51 9.81 16.57
N PRO A 108 12.53 8.93 16.68
CA PRO A 108 12.45 7.57 16.21
C PRO A 108 11.42 6.78 17.03
N VAL A 109 10.42 6.21 16.34
CA VAL A 109 9.34 5.46 17.00
C VAL A 109 9.57 3.94 17.03
N MET A 110 10.59 3.47 16.31
CA MET A 110 10.99 2.07 16.26
C MET A 110 12.46 1.92 15.87
N SER A 111 13.04 0.77 16.22
CA SER A 111 14.36 0.39 15.73
C SER A 111 14.37 0.20 14.22
N ALA A 112 15.53 0.34 13.58
CA ALA A 112 15.65 0.18 12.14
C ALA A 112 15.22 -1.24 11.70
N VAL A 113 14.20 -1.32 10.83
CA VAL A 113 13.60 -2.59 10.40
C VAL A 113 13.92 -2.87 8.94
N LYS A 114 14.16 -4.14 8.58
CA LYS A 114 14.33 -4.53 7.17
C LYS A 114 13.00 -4.57 6.40
N ARG A 115 11.87 -4.67 7.11
CA ARG A 115 10.54 -4.76 6.52
C ARG A 115 10.09 -3.37 6.03
N ARG A 116 9.46 -3.32 4.85
CA ARG A 116 8.90 -2.10 4.24
C ARG A 116 7.56 -1.65 4.86
N GLU A 117 7.08 -2.40 5.84
CA GLU A 117 5.82 -2.15 6.53
C GLU A 117 6.08 -2.24 8.02
N ALA A 118 5.50 -1.30 8.76
CA ALA A 118 5.56 -1.26 10.20
C ALA A 118 4.21 -0.78 10.76
N ALA A 119 3.98 -1.02 12.05
CA ALA A 119 2.81 -0.51 12.74
C ALA A 119 3.26 0.38 13.89
N TRP A 120 2.64 1.55 13.99
CA TRP A 120 2.89 2.52 15.04
C TRP A 120 1.58 2.79 15.80
N GLN A 121 1.66 2.93 17.12
CA GLN A 121 0.51 3.26 17.96
C GLN A 121 0.57 4.77 18.27
N PRO A 122 -0.35 5.57 17.73
CA PRO A 122 -0.38 7.00 18.02
C PRO A 122 -0.83 7.25 19.46
N PRO A 123 -0.22 8.22 20.18
CA PRO A 123 -0.60 8.54 21.54
C PRO A 123 -1.97 9.24 21.63
N GLY A 124 -2.45 9.82 20.53
CA GLY A 124 -3.72 10.53 20.48
C GLY A 124 -4.00 11.21 19.15
N LYS A 125 -5.08 11.98 19.12
CA LYS A 125 -5.51 12.80 17.98
C LYS A 125 -4.61 14.03 17.85
N GLY A 126 -4.46 14.56 16.64
CA GLY A 126 -3.62 15.73 16.38
C GLY A 126 -3.02 15.74 14.98
N PHE A 127 -2.13 16.70 14.72
CA PHE A 127 -1.29 16.68 13.53
C PHE A 127 0.05 16.07 13.87
N VAL A 128 0.55 15.20 12.99
CA VAL A 128 1.86 14.57 13.15
C VAL A 128 2.59 14.58 11.82
N ARG A 129 3.92 14.68 11.87
CA ARG A 129 4.78 14.51 10.71
C ARG A 129 5.46 13.15 10.78
N ILE A 130 5.13 12.27 9.85
CA ILE A 130 5.73 10.94 9.75
C ILE A 130 6.87 11.02 8.75
N SER A 131 8.04 10.52 9.12
CA SER A 131 9.20 10.45 8.24
C SER A 131 9.81 9.06 8.24
N VAL A 132 10.49 8.75 7.14
CA VAL A 132 11.26 7.51 7.00
C VAL A 132 12.63 7.84 6.44
N ILE A 133 13.64 7.19 6.99
CA ILE A 133 15.04 7.27 6.53
C ILE A 133 15.48 5.87 6.15
N ASP A 134 16.12 5.73 4.99
CA ASP A 134 16.68 4.46 4.53
C ASP A 134 18.18 4.36 4.85
N ALA A 135 18.78 3.19 4.59
CA ALA A 135 20.18 2.92 4.88
C ALA A 135 21.17 3.70 3.99
N ALA A 136 20.70 4.22 2.85
CA ALA A 136 21.49 5.08 1.98
C ALA A 136 21.42 6.57 2.40
N GLY A 137 20.65 6.88 3.45
CA GLY A 137 20.44 8.24 3.95
C GLY A 137 19.37 9.03 3.20
N ALA A 138 18.64 8.40 2.27
CA ALA A 138 17.48 9.02 1.67
C ALA A 138 16.38 9.18 2.73
N SER A 139 15.62 10.27 2.65
CA SER A 139 14.53 10.53 3.58
C SER A 139 13.30 11.08 2.87
N GLU A 140 12.15 10.83 3.47
CA GLU A 140 10.88 11.39 3.05
C GLU A 140 9.98 11.63 4.25
N SER A 141 9.12 12.62 4.13
CA SER A 141 8.17 12.99 5.17
C SER A 141 6.79 13.21 4.57
N VAL A 142 5.77 12.93 5.38
CA VAL A 142 4.39 13.35 5.15
C VAL A 142 3.77 13.98 6.39
N SER A 143 2.85 14.92 6.18
CA SER A 143 2.03 15.53 7.23
C SER A 143 0.66 14.89 7.26
N VAL A 144 0.19 14.50 8.44
CA VAL A 144 -1.03 13.70 8.62
C VAL A 144 -1.87 14.25 9.76
N ARG A 145 -3.20 14.16 9.66
CA ARG A 145 -4.13 14.52 10.74
C ARG A 145 -4.79 13.27 11.31
N LEU A 146 -4.58 13.02 12.58
CA LEU A 146 -5.20 11.97 13.38
C LEU A 146 -6.44 12.53 14.07
N GLN A 147 -7.60 11.86 13.93
CA GLN A 147 -8.88 12.32 14.47
C GLN A 147 -9.72 11.19 15.05
#